data_AF-A0A1J5PUQ0-F1
#
_entry.id   AF-A0A1J5PUQ0-F1
#
_cell.length_a   1.000
_cell.length_b   1.000
_cell.length_c   1.000
_cell.angle_alpha   90.00
_cell.angle_beta   90.00
_cell.angle_gamma   90.00
#
_symmetry.space_group_name_H-M   'P 1'
#
loop_
_entity.id
_entity.type
_entity.pdbx_description
1 polymer ?
#
loop_
_entity_poly.entity_id
_entity_poly.type
_entity_poly.pdbx_seq_one_letter_code
_entity_poly.pdbx_strand_id
1 'polypeptide(L)'
;MLAFPQAMQPGLSALGPQWNAARSTHHRLAWLARESSKPGRSAVERWTVQASAAWSQEHLHDDPARIEAKLTKAFTEITGIRAEPALVQSKRWLYAKTLLPLGQSHLWDAKKGLGICGDWCLGHRVEDAFVSGLELALAVV
;
A
#
# COMPACT_ATOMS: atom_id res chain seq x y z
N MET A 1 8.42 3.50 1.00
CA MET A 1 9.40 2.55 0.43
C MET A 1 10.74 2.81 1.10
N LEU A 2 11.47 1.75 1.45
CA LEU A 2 12.84 1.79 1.96
C LEU A 2 13.72 0.98 1.01
N ALA A 3 14.91 1.48 0.66
CA ALA A 3 15.85 0.77 -0.21
C ALA A 3 17.23 0.62 0.43
N PHE A 4 17.81 -0.57 0.29
CA PHE A 4 19.11 -0.96 0.82
C PHE A 4 19.99 -1.50 -0.31
N PRO A 5 20.47 -0.65 -1.23
CA PRO A 5 21.21 -1.10 -2.41
C PRO A 5 22.51 -1.82 -2.08
N GLN A 6 23.11 -1.55 -0.92
CA GLN A 6 24.36 -2.17 -0.45
C GLN A 6 24.13 -3.44 0.38
N ALA A 7 22.88 -3.89 0.54
CA ALA A 7 22.56 -5.07 1.35
C ALA A 7 22.83 -6.41 0.66
N MET A 8 23.03 -6.39 -0.65
CA MET A 8 23.43 -7.59 -1.39
C MET A 8 24.92 -7.86 -1.17
N GLN A 9 25.25 -8.80 -0.29
CA GLN A 9 26.61 -9.29 -0.12
C GLN A 9 26.72 -10.76 -0.55
N PRO A 10 27.86 -11.18 -1.13
CA PRO A 10 28.11 -12.59 -1.40
C PRO A 10 27.90 -13.43 -0.13
N GLY A 11 27.01 -14.41 -0.17
CA GLY A 11 26.71 -15.31 0.95
C GLY A 11 25.55 -14.90 1.87
N LEU A 12 25.01 -13.67 1.75
CA LEU A 12 23.73 -13.30 2.37
C LEU A 12 22.60 -13.43 1.35
N SER A 13 21.66 -14.34 1.60
CA SER A 13 20.48 -14.53 0.76
C SER A 13 19.45 -13.39 0.89
N ALA A 14 19.39 -12.72 2.05
CA ALA A 14 18.46 -11.64 2.32
C ALA A 14 18.89 -10.79 3.54
N LEU A 15 18.53 -9.50 3.55
CA LEU A 15 18.64 -8.65 4.73
C LEU A 15 17.39 -8.81 5.62
N GLY A 16 17.60 -9.16 6.88
CA GLY A 16 16.53 -9.27 7.87
C GLY A 16 15.74 -10.58 7.78
N PRO A 17 14.39 -10.53 7.83
CA PRO A 17 13.57 -11.72 7.99
C PRO A 17 13.57 -12.62 6.74
N GLN A 18 13.29 -13.91 6.95
CA GLN A 18 13.19 -14.91 5.88
C GLN A 18 11.86 -14.84 5.11
N TRP A 19 10.85 -14.16 5.66
CA TRP A 19 9.58 -13.91 4.97
C TRP A 19 9.67 -12.71 4.04
N ASN A 20 8.84 -12.73 3.00
CA ASN A 20 8.80 -11.68 1.98
C ASN A 20 7.60 -10.74 2.14
N ALA A 21 6.60 -11.12 2.93
CA ALA A 21 5.47 -10.26 3.23
C ALA A 21 4.89 -10.60 4.61
N ALA A 22 4.32 -9.60 5.27
CA ALA A 22 3.70 -9.76 6.56
C ALA A 22 2.50 -8.82 6.72
N ARG A 23 1.41 -9.36 7.26
CA ARG A 23 0.42 -8.55 7.99
C ARG A 23 0.92 -8.41 9.42
N SER A 24 0.92 -7.20 9.94
CA SER A 24 1.47 -6.93 11.26
C SER A 24 0.38 -6.49 12.24
N THR A 25 0.54 -6.88 13.49
CA THR A 25 -0.25 -6.40 14.65
C THR A 25 0.36 -5.14 15.25
N HIS A 26 1.47 -4.64 14.71
CA HIS A 26 2.12 -3.42 15.17
C HIS A 26 1.22 -2.21 14.96
N HIS A 27 1.02 -1.40 16.00
CA HIS A 27 0.08 -0.26 15.99
C HIS A 27 0.26 0.72 14.81
N ARG A 28 1.50 0.90 14.31
CA ARG A 28 1.79 1.80 13.18
C ARG A 28 1.72 1.17 11.80
N LEU A 29 2.09 -0.10 11.64
CA LEU A 29 2.29 -0.72 10.33
C LEU A 29 1.35 -1.91 10.19
N ALA A 30 0.49 -1.89 9.17
CA ALA A 30 -0.45 -2.97 8.89
C ALA A 30 0.11 -3.99 7.89
N TRP A 31 0.98 -3.56 6.98
CA TRP A 31 1.51 -4.41 5.92
C TRP A 31 2.95 -4.07 5.56
N LEU A 32 3.72 -5.12 5.26
CA LEU A 32 5.09 -5.04 4.77
C LEU A 32 5.24 -6.00 3.60
N ALA A 33 5.96 -5.58 2.56
CA ALA A 33 6.33 -6.43 1.44
C ALA A 33 7.76 -6.14 0.97
N ARG A 34 8.55 -7.21 0.82
CA ARG A 34 9.84 -7.20 0.15
C ARG A 34 9.58 -7.12 -1.35
N GLU A 35 9.91 -5.99 -1.94
CA GLU A 35 9.67 -5.72 -3.36
C GLU A 35 10.57 -6.56 -4.27
N SER A 36 11.80 -6.87 -3.82
CA SER A 36 12.73 -7.71 -4.59
C SER A 36 12.26 -9.16 -4.76
N SER A 37 11.33 -9.64 -3.94
CA SER A 37 10.78 -11.00 -4.09
C SER A 37 9.67 -11.11 -5.13
N LYS A 38 9.19 -9.99 -5.70
CA LYS A 38 8.12 -10.01 -6.70
C LYS A 38 8.67 -10.42 -8.07
N PRO A 39 7.91 -11.14 -8.90
CA PRO A 39 8.35 -11.54 -10.24
C PRO A 39 8.84 -10.35 -11.08
N GLY A 40 9.97 -10.53 -11.78
CA GLY A 40 10.54 -9.52 -12.68
C GLY A 40 11.17 -8.30 -12.00
N ARG A 41 11.37 -8.32 -10.67
CA ARG A 41 12.05 -7.23 -9.96
C ARG A 41 13.55 -7.45 -9.86
N SER A 42 14.29 -6.33 -9.84
CA SER A 42 15.73 -6.33 -9.57
C SER A 42 16.03 -6.84 -8.16
N ALA A 43 17.19 -7.44 -7.97
CA ALA A 43 17.62 -8.01 -6.69
C ALA A 43 17.91 -6.95 -5.59
N VAL A 44 17.92 -5.66 -5.92
CA VAL A 44 18.04 -4.54 -4.95
C VAL A 44 17.03 -4.69 -3.83
N GLU A 45 17.52 -4.88 -2.59
CA GLU A 45 16.72 -5.05 -1.39
C GLU A 45 15.85 -3.81 -1.15
N ARG A 46 14.53 -3.98 -1.24
CA ARG A 46 13.55 -2.91 -1.13
C ARG A 46 12.32 -3.39 -0.40
N TRP A 47 11.75 -2.51 0.40
CA TRP A 47 10.56 -2.76 1.18
C TRP A 47 9.50 -1.69 0.94
N THR A 48 8.28 -2.12 0.68
CA THR A 48 7.09 -1.28 0.84
C THR A 48 6.50 -1.57 2.20
N VAL A 49 6.28 -0.52 2.97
CA VAL A 49 5.56 -0.59 4.24
C VAL A 49 4.32 0.28 4.14
N GLN A 50 3.22 -0.20 4.71
CA GLN A 50 1.95 0.51 4.74
C GLN A 50 1.54 0.70 6.19
N ALA A 51 1.26 1.95 6.54
CA ALA A 51 0.75 2.30 7.86
C ALA A 51 -0.65 1.72 8.09
N SER A 52 -1.02 1.53 9.35
CA SER A 52 -2.38 1.17 9.71
C SER A 52 -3.33 2.33 9.41
N ALA A 53 -4.62 2.02 9.17
CA ALA A 53 -5.62 3.05 8.89
C ALA A 53 -5.78 4.03 10.07
N ALA A 54 -5.84 3.49 11.30
CA ALA A 54 -5.95 4.29 12.52
C ALA A 54 -4.76 5.25 12.68
N TRP A 55 -3.53 4.74 12.54
CA TRP A 55 -2.33 5.55 12.63
C TRP A 55 -2.25 6.62 11.53
N SER A 56 -2.67 6.27 10.30
CA SER A 56 -2.67 7.21 9.18
C SER A 56 -3.64 8.37 9.38
N GLN A 57 -4.79 8.13 10.02
CA GLN A 57 -5.75 9.18 10.38
C GLN A 57 -5.22 10.08 11.50
N GLU A 58 -4.65 9.48 12.55
CA GLU A 58 -4.06 10.23 13.66
C GLU A 58 -2.93 11.16 13.20
N HIS A 59 -2.10 10.72 12.25
CA HIS A 59 -0.94 11.46 11.76
C HIS A 59 -1.15 12.08 10.38
N LEU A 60 -2.41 12.32 9.98
CA LEU A 60 -2.73 12.77 8.62
C LEU A 60 -2.00 14.07 8.23
N HIS A 61 -1.82 14.98 9.19
CA HIS A 61 -1.25 16.33 9.01
C HIS A 61 0.16 16.48 9.60
N ASP A 62 0.77 15.39 10.05
CA ASP A 62 2.15 15.43 10.53
C ASP A 62 3.12 15.78 9.39
N ASP A 63 4.25 16.38 9.77
CA ASP A 63 5.37 16.63 8.87
C ASP A 63 5.88 15.33 8.20
N PRO A 64 6.14 15.34 6.87
CA PRO A 64 6.59 14.15 6.15
C PRO A 64 7.87 13.51 6.70
N ALA A 65 8.87 14.30 7.13
CA ALA A 65 10.10 13.75 7.69
C ALA A 65 9.83 13.05 9.03
N ARG A 66 8.91 13.60 9.84
CA ARG A 66 8.45 12.95 11.07
C ARG A 66 7.72 11.64 10.80
N ILE A 67 6.89 11.57 9.76
CA ILE A 67 6.24 10.33 9.31
C ILE A 67 7.27 9.29 8.92
N GLU A 68 8.24 9.66 8.07
CA GLU A 68 9.30 8.77 7.60
C GLU A 68 10.12 8.20 8.76
N ALA A 69 10.51 9.04 9.72
CA ALA A 69 11.22 8.59 10.91
C ALA A 69 10.39 7.59 11.75
N LYS A 70 9.10 7.89 12.00
CA LYS A 70 8.22 7.02 12.79
C LYS A 70 7.96 5.67 12.12
N LEU A 71 7.78 5.65 10.79
CA LEU A 71 7.53 4.43 10.02
C LEU A 71 8.81 3.61 9.81
N THR A 72 9.96 4.25 9.64
CA THR A 72 11.27 3.59 9.57
C THR A 72 11.60 2.92 10.90
N LYS A 73 11.34 3.58 12.03
CA LYS A 73 11.48 2.98 13.36
C LYS A 73 10.60 1.73 13.51
N ALA A 74 9.32 1.82 13.15
CA ALA A 74 8.41 0.68 13.20
C ALA A 74 8.85 -0.48 12.27
N PHE A 75 9.40 -0.15 11.11
CA PHE A 75 9.97 -1.14 10.20
C PHE A 75 11.13 -1.90 10.86
N THR A 76 12.07 -1.19 11.50
CA THR A 76 13.18 -1.81 12.23
C THR A 76 12.69 -2.66 13.41
N GLU A 77 11.68 -2.21 14.15
CA GLU A 77 11.08 -2.96 15.27
C GLU A 77 10.46 -4.30 14.81
N ILE A 78 9.84 -4.33 13.62
CA ILE A 78 9.21 -5.55 13.07
C ILE A 78 10.22 -6.48 12.40
N THR A 79 11.18 -5.93 11.66
CA THR A 79 12.06 -6.72 10.79
C THR A 79 13.41 -7.06 11.43
N GLY A 80 13.81 -6.34 12.48
CA GLY A 80 15.15 -6.40 13.04
C GLY A 80 16.23 -5.74 12.17
N ILE A 81 15.86 -5.16 11.01
CA ILE A 81 16.82 -4.49 10.13
C ILE A 81 17.23 -3.15 10.73
N ARG A 82 18.47 -3.08 11.22
CA ARG A 82 19.06 -1.88 11.82
C ARG A 82 19.90 -1.06 10.85
N ALA A 83 20.16 -1.57 9.65
CA ALA A 83 20.85 -0.82 8.62
C ALA A 83 20.03 0.42 8.25
N GLU A 84 20.71 1.53 7.96
CA GLU A 84 20.04 2.73 7.48
C GLU A 84 19.72 2.58 5.98
N PRO A 85 18.46 2.85 5.56
CA PRO A 85 18.11 2.82 4.15
C PRO A 85 18.81 3.97 3.40
N ALA A 86 19.40 3.67 2.25
CA ALA A 86 20.00 4.71 1.39
C ALA A 86 18.94 5.61 0.73
N LEU A 87 17.69 5.14 0.66
CA LEU A 87 16.56 5.89 0.15
C LEU A 87 15.31 5.55 0.95
N VAL A 88 14.59 6.59 1.37
CA VAL A 88 13.24 6.51 1.92
C VAL A 88 12.33 7.36 1.06
N GLN A 89 11.15 6.83 0.75
CA GLN A 89 10.10 7.56 0.03
C GLN A 89 8.75 7.30 0.69
N SER A 90 8.11 8.36 1.18
CA SER A 90 6.74 8.33 1.67
C SER A 90 5.73 8.88 0.64
N LYS A 91 4.51 8.35 0.70
CA LYS A 91 3.36 8.85 -0.07
C LYS A 91 2.11 8.79 0.81
N ARG A 92 1.31 9.85 0.78
CA ARG A 92 0.04 9.97 1.51
C ARG A 92 -1.13 9.77 0.55
N TRP A 93 -1.98 8.79 0.86
CA TRP A 93 -3.16 8.46 0.08
C TRP A 93 -4.40 8.79 0.91
N LEU A 94 -5.02 9.95 0.67
CA LEU A 94 -6.18 10.42 1.46
C LEU A 94 -7.40 9.49 1.32
N TYR A 95 -7.62 9.00 0.10
CA TYR A 95 -8.76 8.15 -0.25
C TYR A 95 -8.28 6.72 -0.58
N ALA A 96 -7.46 6.15 0.32
CA ALA A 96 -6.79 4.87 0.07
C ALA A 96 -7.70 3.64 0.15
N LYS A 97 -8.80 3.75 0.90
CA LYS A 97 -9.67 2.61 1.22
C LYS A 97 -11.08 3.09 1.52
N THR A 98 -12.04 2.57 0.76
CA THR A 98 -13.48 2.71 1.06
C THR A 98 -13.81 1.99 2.38
N LEU A 99 -14.45 2.72 3.29
CA LEU A 99 -14.93 2.16 4.56
C LEU A 99 -16.37 1.68 4.46
N LEU A 100 -17.22 2.45 3.78
CA LEU A 100 -18.61 2.13 3.51
C LEU A 100 -18.84 2.19 2.00
N PRO A 101 -19.00 1.04 1.32
CA PRO A 101 -19.27 1.04 -0.11
C PRO A 101 -20.69 1.53 -0.40
N LEU A 102 -20.91 2.01 -1.63
CA LEU A 102 -22.24 2.42 -2.12
C LEU A 102 -23.25 1.28 -2.06
N GLY A 103 -22.81 0.03 -2.26
CA GLY A 103 -23.67 -1.15 -2.30
C GLY A 103 -24.36 -1.37 -3.65
N GLN A 104 -23.98 -0.60 -4.67
CA GLN A 104 -24.41 -0.74 -6.07
C GLN A 104 -23.17 -0.76 -6.94
N SER A 105 -23.18 -1.51 -8.06
CA SER A 105 -21.98 -1.64 -8.91
C SER A 105 -21.61 -0.33 -9.60
N HIS A 106 -22.58 0.52 -9.92
CA HIS A 106 -22.36 1.82 -10.55
C HIS A 106 -23.60 2.71 -10.36
N LEU A 107 -23.50 4.00 -10.71
CA LEU A 107 -24.67 4.86 -10.92
C LEU A 107 -24.72 5.27 -12.38
N TRP A 108 -25.90 5.21 -12.99
CA TRP A 108 -26.15 5.59 -14.38
C TRP A 108 -27.34 6.54 -14.50
N ASP A 109 -27.12 7.69 -15.12
CA ASP A 109 -28.17 8.64 -15.50
C ASP A 109 -28.34 8.60 -17.03
N ALA A 110 -29.28 7.77 -17.49
CA ALA A 110 -29.58 7.59 -18.91
C ALA A 110 -30.04 8.89 -19.61
N LYS A 111 -30.71 9.79 -18.88
CA LYS A 111 -31.18 11.06 -19.47
C LYS A 111 -30.03 12.01 -19.77
N LYS A 112 -28.99 11.99 -18.94
CA LYS A 112 -27.79 12.81 -19.11
C LYS A 112 -26.66 12.10 -19.85
N GLY A 113 -26.75 10.78 -20.02
CA GLY A 113 -25.66 9.98 -20.55
C GLY A 113 -24.44 9.94 -19.63
N LEU A 114 -24.63 10.03 -18.31
CA LEU A 114 -23.54 10.11 -17.33
C LEU A 114 -23.53 8.90 -16.40
N GLY A 115 -22.38 8.24 -16.32
CA GLY A 115 -22.14 7.10 -15.45
C GLY A 115 -20.94 7.32 -14.54
N ILE A 116 -21.03 6.82 -13.30
CA ILE A 116 -19.90 6.78 -12.38
C ILE A 116 -19.70 5.38 -11.82
N CYS A 117 -18.44 4.98 -11.74
CA CYS A 117 -17.97 3.69 -11.26
C CYS A 117 -16.66 3.87 -10.48
N GLY A 118 -16.25 2.85 -9.73
CA GLY A 118 -15.02 2.81 -8.97
C GLY A 118 -15.05 1.73 -7.91
N ASP A 119 -13.91 1.48 -7.25
CA ASP A 119 -13.84 0.51 -6.14
C ASP A 119 -14.89 0.80 -5.07
N TRP A 120 -15.06 2.09 -4.71
CA TRP A 120 -16.00 2.58 -3.71
C TRP A 120 -17.47 2.20 -3.94
N CYS A 121 -17.83 1.79 -5.15
CA CYS A 121 -19.16 1.28 -5.45
C CYS A 121 -19.44 -0.05 -4.70
N LEU A 122 -18.47 -0.96 -4.69
CA LEU A 122 -18.62 -2.33 -4.19
C LEU A 122 -17.72 -2.65 -2.98
N GLY A 123 -16.58 -1.98 -2.85
CA GLY A 123 -15.59 -2.24 -1.83
C GLY A 123 -14.35 -1.35 -1.93
N HIS A 124 -13.17 -1.94 -1.83
CA HIS A 124 -11.88 -1.23 -1.77
C HIS A 124 -10.72 -2.02 -2.40
N ARG A 125 -11.04 -3.06 -3.17
CA ARG A 125 -10.06 -3.87 -3.89
C ARG A 125 -10.02 -3.45 -5.36
N VAL A 126 -8.94 -3.83 -6.02
CA VAL A 126 -8.79 -3.67 -7.47
C VAL A 126 -9.92 -4.40 -8.23
N GLU A 127 -10.32 -5.58 -7.74
CA GLU A 127 -11.45 -6.34 -8.31
C GLU A 127 -12.77 -5.56 -8.25
N ASP A 128 -13.04 -4.90 -7.11
CA ASP A 128 -14.27 -4.11 -6.93
C ASP A 128 -14.32 -2.95 -7.95
N ALA A 129 -13.18 -2.30 -8.22
CA ALA A 129 -13.07 -1.26 -9.26
C ALA A 129 -13.32 -1.81 -10.65
N PHE A 130 -12.70 -2.95 -10.97
CA PHE A 130 -12.83 -3.58 -12.27
C PHE A 130 -14.28 -3.98 -12.56
N VAL A 131 -14.93 -4.67 -11.62
CA VAL A 131 -16.33 -5.09 -11.74
C VAL A 131 -17.23 -3.87 -11.87
N SER A 132 -17.05 -2.86 -11.02
CA SER A 132 -17.83 -1.62 -11.09
C SER A 132 -17.76 -0.95 -12.47
N GLY A 133 -16.55 -0.86 -13.06
CA GLY A 133 -16.37 -0.29 -14.39
C GLY A 133 -16.97 -1.13 -15.51
N LEU A 134 -16.83 -2.46 -15.44
CA LEU A 134 -17.41 -3.37 -16.41
C LEU A 134 -18.94 -3.32 -16.40
N GLU A 135 -19.54 -3.36 -15.22
CA GLU A 135 -21.00 -3.29 -15.04
C GLU A 135 -21.58 -1.99 -15.60
N LEU A 136 -20.91 -0.86 -15.39
CA LEU A 136 -21.32 0.40 -15.99
C LEU A 136 -21.23 0.34 -17.52
N ALA A 137 -20.12 -0.17 -18.07
CA ALA A 137 -19.95 -0.26 -19.51
C ALA A 137 -21.04 -1.11 -20.18
N LEU A 138 -21.47 -2.20 -19.54
CA LEU A 138 -22.56 -3.06 -20.02
C LEU A 138 -23.94 -2.38 -19.92
N ALA A 139 -24.16 -1.51 -18.94
CA ALA A 139 -25.43 -0.80 -18.76
C ALA A 139 -25.64 0.38 -19.71
N VAL A 140 -24.57 0.89 -20.33
CA VAL A 140 -24.58 2.03 -21.26
C VAL A 140 -24.86 1.60 -22.71
N VAL A 141 -24.72 0.31 -23.03
CA VAL A 141 -25.02 -0.27 -24.35
C VAL A 141 -26.52 -0.45 -24.52
#